data_AF-A0A2P5FM98-F1
#
_entry.id   AF-A0A2P5FM98-F1
#
_cell.length_a   1.000
_cell.length_b   1.000
_cell.length_c   1.000
_cell.angle_alpha   90.00
_cell.angle_beta   90.00
_cell.angle_gamma   90.00
#
_symmetry.space_group_name_H-M   'P 1'
#
loop_
_entity.id
_entity.type
_entity.pdbx_description
1 polymer ?
#
loop_
_entity_poly.entity_id
_entity_poly.type
_entity_poly.pdbx_seq_one_letter_code
_entity_poly.pdbx_strand_id
1 'polypeptide(L)'
;SMTLKDMIKRRIDGKRLRGSLITFCYVILLSSCILLGLIWLAAIYFVVFSNLENEILRALVFGITFGIALRIYLVSTALWNMSLVISILEEGINGFKALALSAYFSKGNERRWVVLMLVFFIWGQSLGLPCLYLGCFGTQCWILLQISLFCFGNVVKCIACVIYFHDCKIRILEKKVDEEIGRKVEAVHG
;
A
#
# COMPACT_ATOMS: atom_id res chain seq x y z
N SER A 1 -1.13 -9.41 -35.54
CA SER A 1 -1.35 -10.03 -34.21
C SER A 1 -0.21 -9.60 -33.30
N MET A 2 -0.48 -9.29 -32.04
CA MET A 2 0.54 -8.87 -31.08
C MET A 2 1.21 -10.13 -30.51
N THR A 3 2.51 -10.33 -30.77
CA THR A 3 3.22 -11.55 -30.33
C THR A 3 3.77 -11.42 -28.91
N LEU A 4 3.89 -12.54 -28.20
CA LEU A 4 4.46 -12.62 -26.84
C LEU A 4 5.84 -11.95 -26.75
N LYS A 5 6.64 -12.04 -27.83
CA LYS A 5 7.95 -11.38 -27.96
C LYS A 5 7.82 -9.85 -27.96
N ASP A 6 6.85 -9.29 -28.67
CA ASP A 6 6.60 -7.85 -28.66
C ASP A 6 6.04 -7.37 -27.32
N MET A 7 5.22 -8.18 -26.65
CA MET A 7 4.75 -7.88 -25.29
C MET A 7 5.88 -7.90 -24.27
N ILE A 8 6.82 -8.85 -24.38
CA ILE A 8 8.01 -8.93 -23.52
C ILE A 8 8.96 -7.77 -23.83
N LYS A 9 9.23 -7.47 -25.10
CA LYS A 9 10.14 -6.38 -25.50
C LYS A 9 9.60 -4.99 -25.12
N ARG A 10 8.28 -4.78 -25.20
CA ARG A 10 7.61 -3.55 -24.75
C ARG A 10 7.49 -3.45 -23.22
N ARG A 11 7.46 -4.59 -22.52
CA ARG A 11 7.50 -4.66 -21.04
C ARG A 11 8.91 -4.47 -20.50
N ILE A 12 9.93 -4.88 -21.25
CA ILE A 12 11.37 -4.71 -21.02
C ILE A 12 11.90 -3.55 -21.89
N ASP A 13 11.14 -2.45 -21.99
CA ASP A 13 11.79 -1.20 -22.38
C ASP A 13 12.63 -0.75 -21.17
N GLY A 14 13.94 -0.67 -21.34
CA GLY A 14 14.88 -0.37 -20.25
C GLY A 14 14.55 0.94 -19.53
N LYS A 15 13.92 1.91 -20.22
CA LYS A 15 13.45 3.16 -19.62
C LYS A 15 12.27 2.94 -18.66
N ARG A 16 11.35 2.05 -19.02
CA ARG A 16 10.18 1.69 -18.21
C ARG A 16 10.57 0.89 -16.98
N LEU A 17 11.49 -0.07 -17.16
CA LEU A 17 11.99 -0.91 -16.08
C LEU A 17 12.79 -0.09 -15.07
N ARG A 18 13.65 0.82 -15.54
CA ARG A 18 14.39 1.77 -14.70
C ARG A 18 13.44 2.68 -13.92
N GLY A 19 12.37 3.16 -14.54
CA GLY A 19 11.34 3.95 -13.88
C GLY A 19 10.65 3.23 -12.73
N SER A 20 10.18 2.01 -12.97
CA SER A 20 9.55 1.16 -11.96
C SER A 20 10.52 0.79 -10.83
N LEU A 21 11.81 0.54 -11.14
CA LEU A 21 12.84 0.26 -10.14
C LEU A 21 13.09 1.46 -9.23
N ILE A 22 13.09 2.68 -9.78
CA ILE A 22 13.22 3.90 -8.96
C ILE A 22 12.05 3.99 -7.99
N THR A 23 10.81 3.85 -8.48
CA THR A 23 9.61 3.84 -7.62
C THR A 23 9.70 2.76 -6.55
N PHE A 24 10.17 1.57 -6.91
CA PHE A 24 10.40 0.46 -5.99
C PHE A 24 11.43 0.78 -4.90
N CYS A 25 12.57 1.39 -5.26
CA CYS A 25 13.55 1.86 -4.29
C CYS A 25 12.95 2.89 -3.32
N TYR A 26 12.15 3.85 -3.81
CA TYR A 26 11.44 4.80 -2.96
C TYR A 26 10.48 4.11 -1.99
N VAL A 27 9.69 3.17 -2.48
CA VAL A 27 8.74 2.41 -1.66
C VAL A 27 9.46 1.60 -0.58
N ILE A 28 10.56 0.92 -0.94
CA ILE A 28 11.38 0.18 0.02
C ILE A 28 11.97 1.13 1.07
N LEU A 29 12.59 2.23 0.65
CA LEU A 29 13.20 3.18 1.57
C LEU A 29 12.17 3.76 2.54
N LEU A 30 11.02 4.21 2.03
CA LEU A 30 9.94 4.74 2.85
C LEU A 30 9.37 3.67 3.79
N SER A 31 9.21 2.43 3.33
CA SER A 31 8.76 1.31 4.17
C SER A 31 9.75 1.01 5.29
N SER A 32 11.04 0.96 5.00
CA SER A 32 12.10 0.74 6.00
C SER A 32 12.13 1.87 7.03
N CYS A 33 11.99 3.14 6.60
CA CYS A 33 11.93 4.28 7.50
C CYS A 33 10.72 4.21 8.43
N ILE A 34 9.53 3.86 7.94
CA ILE A 34 8.36 3.70 8.81
C ILE A 34 8.55 2.54 9.78
N LEU A 35 9.09 1.40 9.34
CA LEU A 35 9.33 0.26 10.23
C LEU A 35 10.33 0.62 11.35
N LEU A 36 11.43 1.31 11.02
CA LEU A 36 12.39 1.80 11.99
C LEU A 36 11.75 2.81 12.96
N GLY A 37 10.91 3.72 12.45
CA GLY A 37 10.16 4.66 13.27
C GLY A 37 9.20 3.96 14.25
N LEU A 38 8.54 2.89 13.80
CA LEU A 38 7.65 2.08 14.66
C LEU A 38 8.41 1.33 15.76
N ILE A 39 9.56 0.72 15.42
CA ILE A 39 10.43 0.04 16.39
C ILE A 39 10.95 1.05 17.42
N TRP A 40 11.39 2.21 16.96
CA TRP A 40 11.87 3.29 17.82
C TRP A 40 10.77 3.82 18.75
N LEU A 41 9.56 4.03 18.22
CA LEU A 41 8.41 4.44 19.01
C LEU A 41 8.05 3.39 20.07
N ALA A 42 8.08 2.10 19.71
CA ALA A 42 7.85 1.01 20.65
C ALA A 42 8.94 0.94 21.74
N ALA A 43 10.21 1.18 21.39
CA ALA A 43 11.32 1.23 22.33
C ALA A 43 11.19 2.41 23.31
N ILE A 44 10.91 3.62 22.82
CA ILE A 44 10.64 4.79 23.67
C ILE A 44 9.44 4.51 24.58
N TYR A 45 8.37 3.95 24.03
CA TYR A 45 7.18 3.65 24.80
C TYR A 45 7.46 2.63 25.91
N PHE A 46 8.19 1.55 25.61
CA PHE A 46 8.60 0.56 26.60
C PHE A 46 9.46 1.19 27.71
N VAL A 47 10.41 2.06 27.36
CA VAL A 47 11.31 2.72 28.33
C VAL A 47 10.59 3.78 29.17
N VAL A 48 9.66 4.55 28.60
CA VAL A 48 8.96 5.64 29.30
C VAL A 48 7.81 5.12 30.16
N PHE A 49 7.04 4.14 29.65
CA PHE A 49 5.85 3.61 30.32
C PHE A 49 6.12 2.40 31.21
N SER A 50 7.35 1.89 31.27
CA SER A 50 7.77 0.89 32.27
C SER A 50 7.61 1.41 33.70
N ASN A 51 7.64 2.73 33.90
CA ASN A 51 7.47 3.40 35.20
C ASN A 51 6.00 3.70 35.55
N LEU A 52 5.04 3.34 34.69
CA LEU A 52 3.62 3.55 34.96
C LEU A 52 3.06 2.35 35.74
N GLU A 53 2.67 2.55 37.01
CA GLU A 53 2.15 1.47 37.87
C GLU A 53 0.78 0.94 37.40
N ASN A 54 -0.01 1.77 36.71
CA ASN A 54 -1.36 1.41 36.29
C ASN A 54 -1.37 0.64 34.95
N GLU A 55 -1.52 -0.68 35.03
CA GLU A 55 -1.52 -1.57 33.86
C GLU A 55 -2.62 -1.24 32.84
N ILE A 56 -3.82 -0.86 33.31
CA ILE A 56 -4.96 -0.51 32.45
C ILE A 56 -4.67 0.75 31.64
N LEU A 57 -4.13 1.80 32.29
CA LEU A 57 -3.73 3.04 31.62
C LEU A 57 -2.60 2.78 30.63
N ARG A 58 -1.61 1.96 31.00
CA ARG A 58 -0.50 1.56 30.13
C ARG A 58 -1.00 0.84 28.88
N ALA A 59 -1.94 -0.10 29.02
CA ALA A 59 -2.54 -0.83 27.91
C ALA A 59 -3.42 0.07 27.02
N LEU A 60 -4.21 0.98 27.61
CA LEU A 60 -5.05 1.93 26.88
C LEU A 60 -4.20 2.86 26.01
N VAL A 61 -3.19 3.49 26.60
CA VAL A 61 -2.30 4.41 25.87
C VAL A 61 -1.54 3.66 24.77
N PHE A 62 -1.07 2.43 25.05
CA PHE A 62 -0.37 1.61 24.06
C PHE A 62 -1.29 1.28 22.89
N GLY A 63 -2.52 0.86 23.17
CA GLY A 63 -3.52 0.56 22.15
C GLY A 63 -3.85 1.76 21.28
N ILE A 64 -4.01 2.95 21.87
CA ILE A 64 -4.27 4.20 21.13
C ILE A 64 -3.09 4.55 20.23
N THR A 65 -1.87 4.58 20.79
CA THR A 65 -0.65 4.90 20.02
C THR A 65 -0.42 3.91 18.90
N PHE A 66 -0.58 2.61 19.18
CA PHE A 66 -0.48 1.55 18.18
C PHE A 66 -1.55 1.72 17.09
N GLY A 67 -2.80 2.03 17.45
CA GLY A 67 -3.88 2.27 16.49
C GLY A 67 -3.60 3.44 15.55
N ILE A 68 -3.08 4.56 16.08
CA ILE A 68 -2.68 5.72 15.27
C ILE A 68 -1.54 5.34 14.32
N ALA A 69 -0.50 4.69 14.85
CA ALA A 69 0.67 4.28 14.10
C ALA A 69 0.32 3.26 12.99
N LEU A 70 -0.55 2.30 13.30
CA LEU A 70 -1.11 1.34 12.34
C LEU A 70 -1.87 2.05 11.24
N ARG A 71 -2.73 3.03 11.57
CA ARG A 71 -3.46 3.80 10.56
C ARG A 71 -2.52 4.53 9.61
N ILE A 72 -1.49 5.20 10.14
CA ILE A 72 -0.47 5.88 9.33
C ILE A 72 0.22 4.87 8.42
N TYR A 73 0.65 3.73 8.96
CA TYR A 73 1.29 2.67 8.20
C TYR A 73 0.39 2.15 7.06
N LEU A 74 -0.89 1.92 7.31
CA LEU A 74 -1.85 1.43 6.31
C LEU A 74 -2.07 2.44 5.18
N VAL A 75 -2.23 3.72 5.52
CA VAL A 75 -2.38 4.80 4.53
C VAL A 75 -1.10 4.93 3.69
N SER A 76 0.07 4.97 4.33
CA SER A 76 1.36 5.05 3.64
C SER A 76 1.57 3.84 2.72
N THR A 77 1.29 2.64 3.21
CA THR A 77 1.37 1.40 2.42
C THR A 77 0.42 1.44 1.24
N ALA A 78 -0.79 1.98 1.40
CA ALA A 78 -1.73 2.14 0.30
C ALA A 78 -1.15 3.02 -0.82
N LEU A 79 -0.64 4.21 -0.45
CA LEU A 79 -0.06 5.17 -1.39
C LEU A 79 1.12 4.57 -2.15
N TRP A 80 2.01 3.87 -1.45
CA TRP A 80 3.17 3.24 -2.07
C TRP A 80 2.80 2.14 -3.05
N ASN A 81 1.88 1.24 -2.69
CA ASN A 81 1.45 0.16 -3.58
C ASN A 81 0.73 0.71 -4.82
N MET A 82 -0.10 1.75 -4.66
CA MET A 82 -0.72 2.46 -5.76
C MET A 82 0.30 3.16 -6.66
N SER A 83 1.33 3.78 -6.07
CA SER A 83 2.40 4.44 -6.83
C SER A 83 3.20 3.46 -7.68
N LEU A 84 3.43 2.24 -7.18
CA LEU A 84 4.07 1.17 -7.94
C LEU A 84 3.21 0.73 -9.12
N VAL A 85 1.92 0.51 -8.88
CA VAL A 85 0.95 0.20 -9.93
C VAL A 85 0.93 1.29 -10.99
N ILE A 86 0.84 2.56 -10.59
CA ILE A 86 0.90 3.71 -11.50
C ILE A 86 2.20 3.69 -12.31
N SER A 87 3.35 3.47 -11.68
CA SER A 87 4.64 3.46 -12.36
C SER A 87 4.80 2.29 -13.35
N ILE A 88 4.06 1.20 -13.15
CA ILE A 88 4.01 0.05 -14.06
C ILE A 88 3.06 0.29 -15.23
N LEU A 89 1.91 0.92 -14.97
CA LEU A 89 0.86 1.15 -15.97
C LEU A 89 1.08 2.41 -16.82
N GLU A 90 1.53 3.52 -16.22
CA GLU A 90 1.67 4.81 -16.88
C GLU A 90 3.14 5.09 -17.24
N GLU A 91 3.39 5.20 -18.54
CA GLU A 91 4.72 5.38 -19.08
C GLU A 91 5.26 6.80 -18.79
N GLY A 92 6.44 6.89 -18.19
CA GLY A 92 7.09 8.17 -17.84
C GLY A 92 6.67 8.78 -16.49
N ILE A 93 5.74 8.16 -15.76
CA ILE A 93 5.33 8.60 -14.42
C ILE A 93 5.98 7.71 -13.36
N ASN A 94 7.11 8.17 -12.82
CA ASN A 94 7.95 7.37 -11.93
C ASN A 94 8.29 8.12 -10.64
N GLY A 95 8.68 7.40 -9.59
CA GLY A 95 9.17 7.95 -8.33
C GLY A 95 8.18 8.92 -7.69
N PHE A 96 8.64 10.15 -7.41
CA PHE A 96 7.81 11.18 -6.78
C PHE A 96 6.54 11.53 -7.58
N LYS A 97 6.60 11.54 -8.92
CA LYS A 97 5.41 11.82 -9.75
C LYS A 97 4.33 10.76 -9.57
N ALA A 98 4.74 9.48 -9.49
CA ALA A 98 3.82 8.37 -9.24
C ALA A 98 3.23 8.44 -7.82
N LEU A 99 4.04 8.84 -6.83
CA LEU A 99 3.57 9.05 -5.46
C LEU A 99 2.55 10.20 -5.37
N ALA A 100 2.84 11.35 -5.99
CA ALA A 100 1.93 12.48 -6.04
C ALA A 100 0.61 12.11 -6.73
N LEU A 101 0.68 11.37 -7.84
CA LEU A 101 -0.50 10.90 -8.54
C LEU A 101 -1.31 9.89 -7.70
N SER A 102 -0.62 9.01 -6.97
CA SER A 102 -1.27 8.08 -6.04
C SER A 102 -2.02 8.80 -4.91
N ALA A 103 -1.45 9.89 -4.38
CA ALA A 103 -2.10 10.73 -3.36
C ALA A 103 -3.27 11.52 -3.92
N TYR A 104 -3.18 11.96 -5.18
CA TYR A 104 -4.29 12.61 -5.88
C TYR A 104 -5.48 11.67 -6.06
N PHE A 105 -5.24 10.46 -6.59
CA PHE A 105 -6.29 9.43 -6.67
C PHE A 105 -6.78 9.00 -5.28
N SER A 106 -5.86 8.96 -4.30
CA SER A 106 -6.04 8.96 -2.85
C SER A 106 -7.31 9.65 -2.34
N LYS A 107 -7.46 10.88 -2.83
CA LYS A 107 -8.26 11.93 -2.21
C LYS A 107 -9.75 11.68 -2.43
N GLY A 108 -10.46 11.46 -1.33
CA GLY A 108 -11.93 11.30 -1.33
C GLY A 108 -12.45 9.87 -1.28
N ASN A 109 -11.58 8.84 -1.23
CA ASN A 109 -12.04 7.46 -0.96
C ASN A 109 -11.23 6.74 0.13
N GLU A 110 -10.40 7.45 0.90
CA GLU A 110 -9.34 6.91 1.78
C GLU A 110 -9.74 5.70 2.63
N ARG A 111 -10.99 5.64 3.10
CA ARG A 111 -11.50 4.50 3.88
C ARG A 111 -11.41 3.16 3.14
N ARG A 112 -11.74 3.12 1.84
CA ARG A 112 -11.88 1.86 1.09
C ARG A 112 -10.53 1.16 0.90
N TRP A 113 -9.51 1.92 0.53
CA TRP A 113 -8.11 1.49 0.42
C TRP A 113 -7.50 1.16 1.79
N VAL A 114 -7.81 1.91 2.85
CA VAL A 114 -7.34 1.58 4.21
C VAL A 114 -7.89 0.23 4.65
N VAL A 115 -9.18 -0.06 4.40
CA VAL A 115 -9.77 -1.37 4.68
C VAL A 115 -9.10 -2.46 3.84
N LEU A 116 -8.87 -2.22 2.55
CA LEU A 116 -8.16 -3.16 1.69
C LEU A 116 -6.75 -3.49 2.24
N MET A 117 -5.99 -2.46 2.62
CA MET A 117 -4.64 -2.64 3.18
C MET A 117 -4.68 -3.32 4.55
N LEU A 118 -5.71 -3.07 5.37
CA LEU A 118 -5.91 -3.72 6.67
C LEU A 118 -6.13 -5.22 6.49
N VAL A 119 -6.93 -5.65 5.51
CA VAL A 119 -7.14 -7.08 5.21
C VAL A 119 -5.82 -7.75 4.85
N PHE A 120 -5.01 -7.14 3.98
CA PHE A 120 -3.68 -7.68 3.63
C PHE A 120 -2.70 -7.65 4.81
N PHE A 121 -2.80 -6.65 5.69
CA PHE A 121 -1.98 -6.59 6.89
C PHE A 121 -2.32 -7.72 7.86
N ILE A 122 -3.60 -7.92 8.18
CA ILE A 122 -4.07 -9.02 9.04
C ILE A 122 -3.70 -10.37 8.42
N TRP A 123 -3.89 -10.54 7.12
CA TRP A 123 -3.48 -11.74 6.39
C TRP A 123 -1.98 -12.02 6.54
N GLY A 124 -1.14 -11.01 6.32
CA GLY A 124 0.31 -11.11 6.47
C GLY A 124 0.73 -11.48 7.90
N GLN A 125 0.13 -10.85 8.91
CA GLN A 125 0.41 -11.16 10.32
C GLN A 125 -0.06 -12.58 10.68
N SER A 126 -1.23 -12.99 10.21
CA SER A 126 -1.79 -14.33 10.47
C SER A 126 -0.96 -15.45 9.86
N LEU A 127 -0.26 -15.18 8.76
CA LEU A 127 0.68 -16.13 8.15
C LEU A 127 2.07 -16.10 8.79
N GLY A 128 2.49 -14.97 9.37
CA GLY A 128 3.79 -14.81 10.03
C GLY A 128 3.83 -15.34 11.48
N LEU A 129 2.76 -15.09 12.24
CA LEU A 129 2.65 -15.47 13.66
C LEU A 129 2.79 -16.98 13.94
N PRO A 130 2.22 -17.90 13.12
CA PRO A 130 2.37 -19.34 13.33
C PRO A 130 3.84 -19.79 13.32
N CYS A 131 4.70 -19.17 12.50
CA CYS A 131 6.11 -19.55 12.42
C CYS A 131 6.95 -19.04 13.59
N LEU A 132 6.59 -17.89 14.18
CA LEU A 132 7.24 -17.37 15.38
C LEU A 132 6.78 -18.10 16.65
N TYR A 133 5.49 -18.48 16.73
CA TYR A 133 4.89 -19.05 17.93
C TYR A 133 5.05 -20.57 18.04
N LEU A 134 4.97 -21.31 16.93
CA LEU A 134 5.09 -22.77 16.92
C LEU A 134 6.51 -23.27 16.64
N GLY A 135 7.54 -22.42 16.73
CA GLY A 135 8.94 -22.85 16.64
C GLY A 135 9.22 -23.82 15.48
N CYS A 136 8.98 -23.38 14.24
CA CYS A 136 9.34 -24.07 12.99
C CYS A 136 9.47 -25.62 13.11
N PHE A 137 8.40 -26.31 13.51
CA PHE A 137 8.43 -27.76 13.67
C PHE A 137 8.63 -28.45 12.31
N GLY A 138 9.88 -28.79 12.01
CA GLY A 138 10.32 -29.99 11.29
C GLY A 138 9.91 -30.20 9.82
N THR A 139 9.06 -29.35 9.22
CA THR A 139 8.43 -29.68 7.93
C THR A 139 8.77 -28.63 6.88
N GLN A 140 9.74 -28.92 5.99
CA GLN A 140 10.05 -28.08 4.82
C GLN A 140 8.80 -27.71 3.99
N CYS A 141 7.80 -28.60 3.99
CA CYS A 141 6.51 -28.38 3.32
C CYS A 141 5.74 -27.17 3.89
N TRP A 142 5.82 -26.91 5.20
CA TRP A 142 5.13 -25.78 5.83
C TRP A 142 5.76 -24.44 5.45
N ILE A 143 7.09 -24.38 5.38
CA ILE A 143 7.83 -23.19 4.94
C ILE A 143 7.53 -22.88 3.47
N LEU A 144 7.53 -23.92 2.61
CA LEU A 144 7.17 -23.76 1.20
C LEU A 144 5.73 -23.28 1.02
N LEU A 145 4.78 -23.83 1.79
CA LEU A 145 3.38 -23.41 1.78
C LEU A 145 3.22 -21.95 2.23
N GLN A 146 3.95 -21.56 3.28
CA GLN A 146 3.92 -20.19 3.80
C GLN A 146 4.52 -19.17 2.81
N ILE A 147 5.68 -19.47 2.23
CA ILE A 147 6.28 -18.63 1.19
C ILE A 147 5.34 -18.52 -0.02
N SER A 148 4.73 -19.63 -0.43
CA SER A 148 3.78 -19.67 -1.54
C SER A 148 2.54 -18.81 -1.26
N LEU A 149 1.93 -18.93 -0.08
CA LEU A 149 0.79 -18.10 0.33
C LEU A 149 1.16 -16.62 0.46
N PHE A 150 2.36 -16.30 0.94
CA PHE A 150 2.86 -14.93 1.03
C PHE A 150 3.04 -14.32 -0.36
N CYS A 151 3.66 -15.05 -1.28
CA CYS A 151 3.80 -14.65 -2.67
C CYS A 151 2.43 -14.48 -3.34
N PHE A 152 1.51 -15.42 -3.14
CA PHE A 152 0.14 -15.33 -3.65
C PHE A 152 -0.57 -14.08 -3.11
N GLY A 153 -0.45 -13.80 -1.81
CA GLY A 153 -0.99 -12.60 -1.19
C GLY A 153 -0.46 -11.31 -1.82
N ASN A 154 0.83 -11.24 -2.14
CA ASN A 154 1.42 -10.08 -2.83
C ASN A 154 0.90 -9.92 -4.25
N VAL A 155 0.71 -11.02 -4.98
CA VAL A 155 0.11 -10.99 -6.33
C VAL A 155 -1.33 -10.50 -6.25
N VAL A 156 -2.14 -11.04 -5.34
CA VAL A 156 -3.54 -10.63 -5.13
C VAL A 156 -3.60 -9.16 -4.71
N LYS A 157 -2.71 -8.70 -3.83
CA LYS A 157 -2.60 -7.29 -3.44
C LYS A 157 -2.31 -6.38 -4.62
N CYS A 158 -1.37 -6.78 -5.49
CA CYS A 158 -1.05 -6.04 -6.71
C CYS A 158 -2.28 -5.96 -7.65
N ILE A 159 -2.95 -7.09 -7.90
CA ILE A 159 -4.16 -7.14 -8.73
C ILE A 159 -5.26 -6.26 -8.15
N ALA A 160 -5.48 -6.32 -6.84
CA ALA A 160 -6.46 -5.48 -6.15
C ALA A 160 -6.12 -3.98 -6.32
N CYS A 161 -4.85 -3.59 -6.19
CA CYS A 161 -4.42 -2.22 -6.44
C CYS A 161 -4.62 -1.78 -7.89
N VAL A 162 -4.43 -2.67 -8.88
CA VAL A 162 -4.70 -2.37 -10.30
C VAL A 162 -6.19 -2.14 -10.53
N ILE A 163 -7.06 -3.04 -10.06
CA ILE A 163 -8.52 -2.90 -10.19
C ILE A 163 -8.97 -1.59 -9.53
N TYR A 164 -8.44 -1.35 -8.33
CA TYR A 164 -8.75 -0.18 -7.55
C TYR A 164 -8.30 1.12 -8.25
N PHE A 165 -7.12 1.13 -8.88
CA PHE A 165 -6.64 2.24 -9.70
C PHE A 165 -7.59 2.55 -10.85
N HIS A 166 -8.05 1.52 -11.57
CA HIS A 166 -9.01 1.70 -12.66
C HIS A 166 -10.35 2.26 -12.17
N ASP A 167 -10.90 1.74 -11.07
CA ASP A 167 -12.13 2.26 -10.44
C ASP A 167 -11.98 3.74 -10.07
N CYS A 168 -10.84 4.14 -9.49
CA CYS A 168 -10.58 5.55 -9.19
C CYS A 168 -10.43 6.43 -10.42
N LYS A 169 -9.75 5.93 -11.45
CA LYS A 169 -9.59 6.67 -12.71
C LYS A 169 -10.95 6.93 -13.37
N ILE A 170 -11.84 5.94 -13.38
CA ILE A 170 -13.22 6.06 -13.90
C ILE A 170 -14.01 7.09 -13.08
N ARG A 171 -14.03 6.98 -11.75
CA ARG A 171 -14.76 7.93 -10.87
C ARG A 171 -14.31 9.37 -11.02
N ILE A 172 -13.00 9.61 -11.18
CA ILE A 172 -12.49 10.97 -11.38
C ILE A 172 -12.91 11.50 -12.76
N LEU A 173 -12.93 10.64 -13.78
CA LEU A 173 -13.38 11.03 -15.11
C LEU A 173 -14.87 11.39 -15.11
N GLU A 174 -15.71 10.58 -14.46
CA GLU A 174 -17.15 10.85 -14.29
C GLU A 174 -17.38 12.20 -13.59
N LYS A 175 -16.72 12.44 -12.46
CA LYS A 175 -16.84 13.74 -11.75
C LYS A 175 -16.45 14.95 -12.60
N LYS A 176 -15.41 14.82 -13.43
CA LYS A 176 -14.99 15.92 -14.31
C LYS A 176 -16.01 16.21 -15.41
N VAL A 177 -16.64 15.17 -15.95
CA VAL A 177 -17.72 15.30 -16.93
C VAL A 177 -18.93 16.00 -16.30
N ASP A 178 -19.33 15.59 -15.10
CA ASP A 178 -20.44 16.22 -14.36
C ASP A 178 -20.18 17.71 -14.07
N GLU A 179 -18.97 18.07 -13.63
CA GLU A 179 -18.56 19.46 -13.40
C GLU A 179 -18.53 20.30 -14.69
N GLU A 180 -18.14 19.71 -15.83
CA GLU A 180 -18.13 20.40 -17.12
C GLU A 180 -19.56 20.65 -17.63
N ILE A 181 -20.45 19.68 -17.47
CA ILE A 181 -21.88 19.82 -17.78
C ILE A 181 -22.51 20.91 -16.89
N GLY A 182 -22.23 20.89 -15.58
CA GLY A 182 -22.74 21.91 -14.65
C GLY A 182 -22.32 23.33 -15.03
N ARG A 183 -21.04 23.54 -15.35
CA ARG A 183 -20.54 24.85 -15.82
C ARG A 183 -21.19 25.31 -17.14
N LYS A 184 -21.46 24.39 -18.07
CA LYS A 184 -22.15 24.71 -19.33
C LYS A 184 -23.60 25.14 -19.10
N VAL A 185 -24.29 24.52 -18.13
CA VAL A 185 -25.67 24.88 -17.79
C VAL A 185 -25.74 26.26 -17.14
N GLU A 186 -24.83 26.58 -16.21
CA GLU A 186 -24.74 27.90 -15.57
C GLU A 186 -24.40 29.02 -16.57
N ALA A 187 -23.50 28.77 -17.52
CA ALA A 187 -23.13 29.75 -18.55
C ALA A 187 -24.22 30.02 -19.60
N VAL A 188 -25.26 29.18 -19.68
CA VAL A 188 -26.41 29.37 -20.59
C VAL A 188 -27.59 30.05 -19.91
N HIS A 189 -27.65 30.03 -18.57
CA HIS A 189 -28.74 30.61 -17.78
C HIS A 189 -28.36 31.87 -16.99
N GLY A 190 -27.10 32.30 -17.03
CA GLY A 190 -26.63 33.58 -16.49
C GLY A 190 -26.39 34.60 -17.59
#